data_AF-A0A814S4R2-F1
#
_entry.id   AF-A0A814S4R2-F1
#
_cell.length_a   1.000
_cell.length_b   1.000
_cell.length_c   1.000
_cell.angle_alpha   90.00
_cell.angle_beta   90.00
_cell.angle_gamma   90.00
#
_symmetry.space_group_name_H-M   'P 1'
#
loop_
_entity.id
_entity.type
_entity.pdbx_description
1 polymer ?
#
loop_
_entity_poly.entity_id
_entity_poly.type
_entity_poly.pdbx_seq_one_letter_code
_entity_poly.pdbx_strand_id
1 'polypeptide(L)'
;MNSKLKILHIIAYSHLDITYLYAYRWEKLISQNFPLLEKFSLCFRESGYGRNCPIYDGERNQFNSPFWIQRNLIFDIEIYEYNIQYYVRSYKKRWYNYINSSHEHSKSTQLTIKYVYSGEPANILFNRIKCVLNVTQISHLNIEQHILNESLMQILHLLPDLISINLYSLEFYRDTSALNQEYPTTSAFEHAKNIKYVYLDTASTIKDIYFLMSFCPQMEYLSVECIKNINIEPILKEINQKHYEYLHLLCIFIRTADDQMIKQLNQMIYDEKLLLDYTIQRQRYHIYFK
;
A
#
# COMPACT_ATOMS: atom_id res chain seq x y z
N MET A 1 -3.28 42.34 8.57
CA MET A 1 -3.64 42.21 7.14
C MET A 1 -3.89 40.74 6.87
N ASN A 2 -5.11 40.36 6.46
CA ASN A 2 -5.37 38.96 6.12
C ASN A 2 -4.77 38.65 4.74
N SER A 3 -3.95 37.61 4.67
CA SER A 3 -3.38 37.15 3.41
C SER A 3 -4.48 36.79 2.42
N LYS A 4 -4.34 37.22 1.16
CA LYS A 4 -5.20 36.81 0.04
C LYS A 4 -4.68 35.53 -0.65
N LEU A 5 -3.65 34.90 -0.09
CA LEU A 5 -3.04 33.70 -0.67
C LEU A 5 -4.01 32.52 -0.60
N LYS A 6 -4.34 31.96 -1.76
CA LYS A 6 -5.23 30.79 -1.91
C LYS A 6 -4.50 29.46 -2.02
N ILE A 7 -3.25 29.48 -2.48
CA ILE A 7 -2.47 28.28 -2.76
C ILE A 7 -1.07 28.46 -2.17
N LEU A 8 -0.62 27.48 -1.39
CA LEU A 8 0.72 27.46 -0.79
C LEU A 8 1.37 26.10 -1.04
N HIS A 9 2.52 26.14 -1.71
CA HIS A 9 3.35 24.99 -1.98
C HIS A 9 4.72 25.21 -1.34
N ILE A 10 5.12 24.31 -0.45
CA ILE A 10 6.40 24.36 0.25
C ILE A 10 7.18 23.10 -0.11
N ILE A 11 8.42 23.29 -0.57
CA ILE A 11 9.38 22.22 -0.77
C ILE A 11 10.59 22.56 0.09
N ALA A 12 10.90 21.68 1.03
CA ALA A 12 12.01 21.83 1.95
C ALA A 12 13.00 20.68 1.77
N TYR A 13 14.27 21.05 1.66
CA TYR A 13 15.40 20.14 1.65
C TYR A 13 16.21 20.43 2.91
N SER A 14 16.09 19.58 3.92
CA SER A 14 16.94 19.68 5.10
C SER A 14 17.35 18.30 5.56
N HIS A 15 18.63 18.15 5.84
CA HIS A 15 19.20 16.92 6.38
C HIS A 15 19.00 16.82 7.90
N LEU A 16 18.57 17.90 8.58
CA LEU A 16 18.54 17.99 10.05
C LEU A 16 17.32 18.68 10.66
N ASP A 17 16.50 19.36 9.87
CA ASP A 17 15.33 20.05 10.42
C ASP A 17 14.11 19.13 10.46
N ILE A 18 14.08 18.22 11.44
CA ILE A 18 12.94 17.34 11.70
C ILE A 18 11.69 18.08 12.18
N THR A 19 11.82 19.36 12.54
CA THR A 19 10.67 20.13 13.03
C THR A 19 9.64 20.41 11.92
N TYR A 20 9.98 20.14 10.66
CA TYR A 20 9.04 20.07 9.54
C TYR A 20 7.99 18.97 9.71
N LEU A 21 8.27 17.95 10.54
CA LEU A 21 7.34 16.87 10.85
C LEU A 21 6.41 17.20 12.03
N TYR A 22 6.61 18.33 12.73
CA TYR A 22 5.68 18.78 13.77
C TYR A 22 4.43 19.38 13.15
N ALA A 23 3.35 18.60 13.08
CA ALA A 23 2.12 19.03 12.41
C ALA A 23 1.55 20.32 13.02
N TYR A 24 1.58 20.45 14.35
CA TYR A 24 1.09 21.64 15.07
C TYR A 24 1.73 22.96 14.59
N ARG A 25 3.02 22.93 14.20
CA ARG A 25 3.70 24.10 13.64
C ARG A 25 3.00 24.59 12.37
N TRP A 26 2.64 23.67 11.49
CA TRP A 26 1.94 23.97 10.24
C TRP A 26 0.50 24.38 10.47
N GLU A 27 -0.22 23.67 11.36
CA GLU A 27 -1.59 24.03 11.72
C GLU A 27 -1.67 25.48 12.22
N LYS A 28 -0.76 25.86 13.13
CA LYS A 28 -0.67 27.20 13.67
C LYS A 28 -0.32 28.22 12.59
N LEU A 29 0.70 27.94 11.77
CA LEU A 29 1.12 28.82 10.68
C LEU A 29 -0.04 29.10 9.70
N ILE A 30 -0.73 28.05 9.27
CA ILE A 30 -1.84 28.15 8.31
C ILE A 30 -3.02 28.88 8.93
N SER A 31 -3.45 28.48 10.13
CA SER A 31 -4.63 29.06 10.78
C SER A 31 -4.45 30.55 11.10
N GLN A 32 -3.25 30.97 11.48
CA GLN A 32 -2.98 32.36 11.87
C GLN A 32 -2.73 33.29 10.68
N ASN A 33 -2.08 32.80 9.61
CA ASN A 33 -1.57 33.67 8.55
C ASN A 33 -2.30 33.50 7.21
N PHE A 34 -2.94 32.36 6.98
CA PHE A 34 -3.53 31.99 5.69
C PHE A 34 -5.00 31.52 5.83
N PRO A 35 -5.91 32.36 6.36
CA PRO A 35 -7.31 31.96 6.60
C PRO A 35 -8.09 31.69 5.30
N LEU A 36 -7.63 32.20 4.17
CA LEU A 36 -8.23 32.01 2.84
C LEU A 36 -7.53 30.92 2.01
N LEU A 37 -6.68 30.09 2.64
CA LEU A 37 -5.93 29.06 1.93
C LEU A 37 -6.87 27.93 1.50
N GLU A 38 -7.04 27.77 0.19
CA GLU A 38 -7.84 26.71 -0.43
C GLU A 38 -7.01 25.44 -0.67
N LYS A 39 -5.71 25.59 -0.99
CA LYS A 39 -4.80 24.48 -1.27
C LYS A 39 -3.48 24.62 -0.53
N PHE A 40 -3.07 23.54 0.11
CA PHE A 40 -1.79 23.43 0.79
C PHE A 40 -1.06 22.18 0.32
N SER A 41 0.24 22.31 0.06
CA SER A 41 1.11 21.15 0.00
C SER A 41 2.47 21.43 0.64
N LEU A 42 2.98 20.42 1.34
CA LEU A 42 4.32 20.37 1.88
C LEU A 42 5.03 19.13 1.33
N CYS A 43 6.25 19.30 0.84
CA CYS A 43 7.17 18.22 0.54
C CYS A 43 8.44 18.46 1.35
N PHE A 44 8.80 17.50 2.19
CA PHE A 44 10.04 17.50 2.94
C PHE A 44 10.89 16.31 2.50
N ARG A 45 12.10 16.58 2.01
CA ARG A 45 13.06 15.53 1.65
C ARG A 45 14.17 15.47 2.69
N GLU A 46 14.32 14.28 3.25
CA GLU A 46 15.41 13.89 4.15
C GLU A 46 16.40 13.00 3.38
N SER A 47 17.68 13.36 3.41
CA SER A 47 18.74 12.51 2.89
C SER A 47 18.97 11.34 3.83
N GLY A 48 18.62 10.12 3.43
CA GLY A 48 18.88 8.90 4.19
C GLY A 48 20.32 8.38 4.05
N TYR A 49 21.29 9.28 3.77
CA TYR A 49 22.72 9.01 3.87
C TYR A 49 23.14 9.01 5.34
N GLY A 50 22.87 7.93 6.06
CA GLY A 50 23.32 7.77 7.44
C GLY A 50 22.69 6.57 8.13
N ARG A 51 23.43 5.95 9.06
CA ARG A 51 22.88 4.92 9.97
C ARG A 51 22.01 5.52 11.08
N ASN A 52 22.10 6.83 11.27
CA ASN A 52 21.44 7.54 12.36
C ASN A 52 20.34 8.39 11.76
N CYS A 53 19.11 7.90 11.85
CA CYS A 53 17.97 8.76 11.59
C CYS A 53 17.87 9.81 12.68
N PRO A 54 17.51 11.06 12.32
CA PRO A 54 17.33 12.09 13.30
C PRO A 54 16.24 11.67 14.28
N ILE A 55 16.49 11.90 15.57
CA ILE A 55 15.59 11.49 16.65
C ILE A 55 14.38 12.43 16.61
N TYR A 56 13.27 11.94 16.09
CA TYR A 56 11.98 12.62 16.21
C TYR A 56 11.47 12.45 17.65
N ASP A 57 11.40 13.56 18.39
CA ASP A 57 10.93 13.65 19.77
C ASP A 57 9.48 14.16 19.88
N GLY A 58 8.82 14.40 18.74
CA GLY A 58 7.42 14.78 18.70
C GLY A 58 6.49 13.58 18.95
N GLU A 59 5.21 13.87 19.18
CA GLU A 59 4.19 12.82 19.25
C GLU A 59 4.04 12.12 17.89
N ARG A 60 3.75 10.82 17.91
CA ARG A 60 3.46 10.06 16.69
C ARG A 60 2.11 10.45 16.12
N ASN A 61 1.97 10.32 14.79
CA ASN A 61 0.70 10.49 14.07
C ASN A 61 0.09 11.89 14.09
N GLN A 62 0.87 12.96 14.30
CA GLN A 62 0.31 14.33 14.44
C GLN A 62 -0.48 14.85 13.22
N PHE A 63 -0.28 14.27 12.02
CA PHE A 63 -1.01 14.65 10.80
C PHE A 63 -2.41 14.04 10.67
N ASN A 64 -3.01 13.55 11.76
CA ASN A 64 -4.37 13.00 11.79
C ASN A 64 -5.37 13.86 12.59
N SER A 65 -4.99 15.06 13.02
CA SER A 65 -5.87 15.95 13.77
C SER A 65 -7.10 16.38 12.95
N PRO A 66 -8.19 16.86 13.60
CA PRO A 66 -9.36 17.39 12.89
C PRO A 66 -9.04 18.46 11.85
N PHE A 67 -7.96 19.24 12.06
CA PHE A 67 -7.52 20.26 11.10
C PHE A 67 -7.17 19.67 9.73
N TRP A 68 -6.41 18.57 9.70
CA TRP A 68 -5.96 17.90 8.48
C TRP A 68 -7.10 17.17 7.79
N ILE A 69 -7.89 16.43 8.58
CA ILE A 69 -9.03 15.64 8.10
C ILE A 69 -10.06 16.56 7.44
N GLN A 70 -10.46 17.65 8.09
CA GLN A 70 -11.47 18.59 7.55
C GLN A 70 -11.03 19.27 6.25
N ARG A 71 -9.71 19.40 6.05
CA ARG A 71 -9.12 19.97 4.81
C ARG A 71 -8.86 18.93 3.75
N ASN A 72 -9.20 17.67 4.01
CA ASN A 72 -8.91 16.55 3.11
C ASN A 72 -7.42 16.50 2.73
N LEU A 73 -6.54 16.78 3.70
CA LEU A 73 -5.09 16.71 3.55
C LEU A 73 -4.62 15.37 4.10
N ILE A 74 -3.77 14.69 3.32
CA ILE A 74 -3.21 13.40 3.67
C ILE A 74 -1.71 13.50 3.89
N PHE A 75 -1.21 12.66 4.79
CA PHE A 75 0.22 12.46 5.01
C PHE A 75 0.68 11.21 4.27
N ASP A 76 1.56 11.40 3.28
CA ASP A 76 2.16 10.34 2.48
C ASP A 76 3.66 10.32 2.69
N ILE A 77 4.26 9.14 2.58
CA ILE A 77 5.69 8.94 2.69
C ILE A 77 6.17 8.15 1.49
N GLU A 78 7.29 8.58 0.91
CA GLU A 78 7.95 7.87 -0.18
C GLU A 78 9.41 7.57 0.22
N ILE A 79 9.84 6.33 0.05
CA ILE A 79 11.25 5.94 0.06
C ILE A 79 11.67 5.78 -1.40
N TYR A 80 12.65 6.56 -1.83
CA TYR A 80 13.18 6.55 -3.19
C TYR A 80 14.69 6.77 -3.17
N GLU A 81 15.43 5.87 -3.82
CA GLU A 81 16.89 5.80 -3.73
C GLU A 81 17.33 5.89 -2.26
N TYR A 82 18.18 6.87 -1.93
CA TYR A 82 18.69 7.07 -0.59
C TYR A 82 17.81 7.97 0.29
N ASN A 83 16.64 8.40 -0.17
CA ASN A 83 15.89 9.47 0.47
C ASN A 83 14.58 8.97 1.09
N ILE A 84 14.17 9.65 2.16
CA ILE A 84 12.80 9.61 2.67
C ILE A 84 12.15 10.94 2.33
N GLN A 85 10.99 10.91 1.71
CA GLN A 85 10.20 12.08 1.38
C GLN A 85 8.86 12.03 2.07
N TYR A 86 8.56 13.07 2.83
CA TYR A 86 7.29 13.23 3.53
C TYR A 86 6.45 14.27 2.80
N TYR A 87 5.19 13.96 2.57
CA TYR A 87 4.27 14.79 1.84
C TYR A 87 3.03 15.06 2.67
N VAL A 88 2.64 16.33 2.74
CA VAL A 88 1.28 16.73 3.07
C VAL A 88 0.66 17.29 1.81
N ARG A 89 -0.44 16.74 1.33
CA ARG A 89 -1.10 17.22 0.11
C ARG A 89 -2.59 16.96 0.16
N SER A 90 -3.35 17.74 -0.62
CA SER A 90 -4.76 17.44 -0.85
C SER A 90 -4.92 16.01 -1.37
N TYR A 91 -5.95 15.34 -0.87
CA TYR A 91 -6.30 13.99 -1.25
C TYR A 91 -6.32 13.85 -2.78
N LYS A 92 -5.46 12.95 -3.29
CA LYS A 92 -5.56 12.43 -4.64
C LYS A 92 -6.25 11.07 -4.55
N LYS A 93 -6.99 10.68 -5.60
CA LYS A 93 -7.45 9.29 -5.78
C LYS A 93 -6.28 8.36 -5.46
N ARG A 94 -6.42 7.51 -4.44
CA ARG A 94 -5.45 6.44 -4.15
C ARG A 94 -5.87 5.18 -4.92
N TRP A 95 -5.02 4.18 -5.04
CA TRP A 95 -5.38 2.96 -5.79
C TRP A 95 -6.57 2.21 -5.18
N TYR A 96 -6.78 2.36 -3.87
CA TYR A 96 -7.84 1.68 -3.11
C TYR A 96 -9.19 2.41 -3.03
N ASN A 97 -9.57 3.26 -3.99
CA ASN A 97 -10.83 4.03 -3.88
C ASN A 97 -12.13 3.18 -3.88
N TYR A 98 -12.07 1.86 -4.11
CA TYR A 98 -13.24 0.99 -3.92
C TYR A 98 -13.63 0.82 -2.45
N ILE A 99 -12.75 1.26 -1.53
CA ILE A 99 -13.00 1.39 -0.10
C ILE A 99 -13.91 2.59 0.14
N ASN A 100 -15.22 2.36 0.14
CA ASN A 100 -16.26 3.38 0.28
C ASN A 100 -16.65 3.67 1.76
N SER A 101 -15.77 3.38 2.73
CA SER A 101 -16.07 3.65 4.14
C SER A 101 -15.40 4.96 4.61
N SER A 102 -16.22 5.92 5.03
CA SER A 102 -15.80 7.21 5.59
C SER A 102 -14.87 7.08 6.82
N HIS A 103 -14.86 5.91 7.47
CA HIS A 103 -14.01 5.62 8.63
C HIS A 103 -12.55 5.33 8.27
N GLU A 104 -12.25 4.73 7.11
CA GLU A 104 -10.88 4.34 6.74
C GLU A 104 -10.01 5.51 6.26
N HIS A 105 -10.60 6.64 5.84
CA HIS A 105 -9.86 7.84 5.44
C HIS A 105 -9.11 8.55 6.58
N SER A 106 -9.45 8.24 7.84
CA SER A 106 -8.80 8.79 9.04
C SER A 106 -7.51 8.05 9.45
N LYS A 107 -7.29 6.83 8.93
CA LYS A 107 -6.09 5.99 9.19
C LYS A 107 -5.24 5.85 7.94
N SER A 108 -4.91 6.98 7.31
CA SER A 108 -4.61 6.98 5.88
C SER A 108 -3.14 7.18 5.54
N THR A 109 -2.20 7.01 6.46
CA THR A 109 -0.79 7.17 6.11
C THR A 109 -0.34 6.05 5.16
N GLN A 110 0.09 6.45 3.97
CA GLN A 110 0.65 5.54 2.97
C GLN A 110 2.17 5.63 2.97
N LEU A 111 2.84 4.48 3.01
CA LEU A 111 4.24 4.34 2.68
C LEU A 111 4.36 3.81 1.25
N THR A 112 5.08 4.53 0.40
CA THR A 112 5.42 4.08 -0.96
C THR A 112 6.92 3.79 -1.05
N ILE A 113 7.27 2.56 -1.36
CA ILE A 113 8.65 2.16 -1.65
C ILE A 113 8.79 2.14 -3.16
N LYS A 114 9.53 3.10 -3.70
CA LYS A 114 9.82 3.21 -5.12
C LYS A 114 11.12 2.47 -5.46
N TYR A 115 11.80 2.91 -6.52
CA TYR A 115 13.11 2.43 -6.92
C TYR A 115 14.12 2.50 -5.76
N VAL A 116 14.52 1.32 -5.28
CA VAL A 116 15.65 1.11 -4.37
C VAL A 116 16.81 0.56 -5.21
N TYR A 117 18.00 1.12 -5.04
CA TYR A 117 19.17 0.70 -5.82
C TYR A 117 19.44 -0.79 -5.62
N SER A 118 19.59 -1.57 -6.69
CA SER A 118 19.75 -3.03 -6.63
C SER A 118 21.04 -3.49 -5.93
N GLY A 119 22.02 -2.60 -5.76
CA GLY A 119 23.23 -2.83 -4.97
C GLY A 119 23.15 -2.35 -3.52
N GLU A 120 22.01 -1.80 -3.09
CA GLU A 120 21.84 -1.31 -1.72
C GLU A 120 21.63 -2.49 -0.75
N PRO A 121 22.42 -2.57 0.34
CA PRO A 121 22.17 -3.52 1.41
C PRO A 121 20.73 -3.44 1.96
N ALA A 122 20.05 -4.58 2.07
CA ALA A 122 18.64 -4.65 2.51
C ALA A 122 18.38 -4.00 3.88
N ASN A 123 19.37 -4.01 4.78
CA ASN A 123 19.29 -3.35 6.09
C ASN A 123 19.06 -1.83 5.99
N ILE A 124 19.45 -1.19 4.88
CA ILE A 124 19.26 0.25 4.69
C ILE A 124 17.78 0.56 4.48
N LEU A 125 17.07 -0.20 3.65
CA LEU A 125 15.62 -0.06 3.47
C LEU A 125 14.89 -0.22 4.80
N PHE A 126 15.21 -1.28 5.56
CA PHE A 126 14.57 -1.53 6.85
C PHE A 126 14.86 -0.44 7.88
N ASN A 127 16.07 0.12 7.88
CA ASN A 127 16.38 1.26 8.73
C ASN A 127 15.50 2.46 8.36
N ARG A 128 15.36 2.79 7.06
CA ARG A 128 14.47 3.89 6.64
C ARG A 128 13.03 3.68 7.06
N ILE A 129 12.51 2.45 6.94
CA ILE A 129 11.17 2.10 7.41
C ILE A 129 11.05 2.33 8.92
N LYS A 130 12.03 1.91 9.72
CA LYS A 130 12.04 2.17 11.17
C LYS A 130 12.02 3.68 11.48
N CYS A 131 12.69 4.49 10.67
CA CYS A 131 12.72 5.94 10.86
C CYS A 131 11.38 6.57 10.55
N VAL A 132 10.72 6.12 9.49
CA VAL A 132 9.33 6.48 9.20
C VAL A 132 8.40 6.12 10.36
N LEU A 133 8.58 4.92 10.94
CA LEU A 133 7.78 4.44 12.06
C LEU A 133 7.99 5.20 13.38
N ASN A 134 9.08 5.96 13.50
CA ASN A 134 9.25 6.88 14.62
C ASN A 134 8.30 8.08 14.53
N VAL A 135 7.86 8.44 13.32
CA VAL A 135 7.02 9.62 13.04
C VAL A 135 5.55 9.25 13.03
N THR A 136 5.20 8.12 12.41
CA THR A 136 3.80 7.74 12.14
C THR A 136 3.64 6.24 12.02
N GLN A 137 2.42 5.77 12.32
CA GLN A 137 1.94 4.45 11.91
C GLN A 137 1.67 4.45 10.40
N ILE A 138 1.76 3.27 9.79
CA ILE A 138 1.50 3.07 8.36
C ILE A 138 0.35 2.08 8.22
N SER A 139 -0.65 2.46 7.44
CA SER A 139 -1.84 1.62 7.20
C SER A 139 -1.95 1.14 5.77
N HIS A 140 -1.25 1.79 4.84
CA HIS A 140 -1.21 1.41 3.44
C HIS A 140 0.24 1.31 2.95
N LEU A 141 0.60 0.18 2.36
CA LEU A 141 1.91 -0.05 1.77
C LEU A 141 1.78 -0.14 0.25
N ASN A 142 2.58 0.62 -0.48
CA ASN A 142 2.69 0.54 -1.94
C ASN A 142 4.16 0.26 -2.30
N ILE A 143 4.45 -0.77 -3.09
CA ILE A 143 5.81 -1.12 -3.51
C ILE A 143 5.84 -1.10 -5.04
N GLU A 144 6.42 -0.04 -5.61
CA GLU A 144 6.45 0.23 -7.07
C GLU A 144 7.64 -0.44 -7.78
N GLN A 145 8.12 -1.56 -7.23
CA GLN A 145 9.23 -2.32 -7.78
C GLN A 145 9.08 -3.81 -7.49
N HIS A 146 9.90 -4.62 -8.15
CA HIS A 146 10.04 -6.04 -7.86
C HIS A 146 10.48 -6.24 -6.41
N ILE A 147 9.81 -7.12 -5.69
CA ILE A 147 10.18 -7.46 -4.31
C ILE A 147 10.26 -8.97 -4.10
N LEU A 148 11.33 -9.40 -3.43
CA LEU A 148 11.49 -10.77 -2.94
C LEU A 148 10.51 -11.03 -1.80
N ASN A 149 9.93 -12.22 -1.75
CA ASN A 149 9.01 -12.64 -0.69
C ASN A 149 9.61 -12.50 0.72
N GLU A 150 10.90 -12.78 0.91
CA GLU A 150 11.58 -12.62 2.21
C GLU A 150 11.69 -11.15 2.63
N SER A 151 11.95 -10.27 1.65
CA SER A 151 12.01 -8.82 1.90
C SER A 151 10.63 -8.28 2.25
N LEU A 152 9.59 -8.75 1.57
CA LEU A 152 8.21 -8.42 1.90
C LEU A 152 7.85 -8.84 3.34
N MET A 153 8.17 -10.08 3.74
CA MET A 153 7.92 -10.56 5.10
C MET A 153 8.60 -9.67 6.17
N GLN A 154 9.85 -9.27 5.93
CA GLN A 154 10.56 -8.37 6.84
C GLN A 154 9.95 -6.97 6.91
N ILE A 155 9.45 -6.44 5.79
CA ILE A 155 8.71 -5.18 5.79
C ILE A 155 7.44 -5.32 6.62
N LEU A 156 6.64 -6.36 6.41
CA LEU A 156 5.38 -6.54 7.13
C LEU A 156 5.56 -6.81 8.63
N HIS A 157 6.67 -7.45 9.03
CA HIS A 157 7.03 -7.56 10.44
C HIS A 157 7.12 -6.18 11.11
N LEU A 158 7.61 -5.16 10.40
CA LEU A 158 7.74 -3.79 10.90
C LEU A 158 6.41 -3.02 10.88
N LEU A 159 5.40 -3.49 10.15
CA LEU A 159 4.18 -2.74 9.85
C LEU A 159 2.92 -3.48 10.36
N PRO A 160 2.68 -3.51 11.69
CA PRO A 160 1.59 -4.30 12.29
C PRO A 160 0.18 -3.80 11.95
N ASP A 161 0.02 -2.51 11.65
CA ASP A 161 -1.28 -1.85 11.46
C ASP A 161 -1.72 -1.74 9.99
N LEU A 162 -1.13 -2.55 9.10
CA LEU A 162 -1.46 -2.54 7.68
C LEU A 162 -2.87 -3.06 7.41
N ILE A 163 -3.60 -2.29 6.63
CA ILE A 163 -4.95 -2.60 6.16
C ILE A 163 -4.89 -2.97 4.67
N SER A 164 -3.97 -2.38 3.91
CA SER A 164 -3.84 -2.65 2.48
C SER A 164 -2.40 -2.73 2.01
N ILE A 165 -2.17 -3.56 1.00
CA ILE A 165 -0.91 -3.66 0.29
C ILE A 165 -1.12 -3.59 -1.23
N ASN A 166 -0.28 -2.82 -1.91
CA ASN A 166 -0.12 -2.86 -3.35
C ASN A 166 1.32 -3.21 -3.71
N LEU A 167 1.47 -4.25 -4.52
CA LEU A 167 2.76 -4.75 -4.97
C LEU A 167 2.82 -4.66 -6.49
N TYR A 168 3.92 -4.08 -7.00
CA TYR A 168 4.17 -4.11 -8.43
C TYR A 168 4.33 -5.54 -8.93
N SER A 169 5.25 -6.31 -8.34
CA SER A 169 5.46 -7.72 -8.66
C SER A 169 6.19 -8.46 -7.55
N LEU A 170 5.95 -9.77 -7.46
CA LEU A 170 6.61 -10.68 -6.53
C LEU A 170 7.67 -11.53 -7.22
N GLU A 171 8.77 -11.78 -6.52
CA GLU A 171 9.81 -12.71 -6.94
C GLU A 171 10.08 -13.73 -5.83
N PHE A 172 10.22 -15.00 -6.23
CA PHE A 172 10.57 -16.09 -5.32
C PHE A 172 12.06 -16.41 -5.48
N TYR A 173 12.80 -16.35 -4.37
CA TYR A 173 14.16 -16.86 -4.37
C TYR A 173 14.16 -18.38 -4.46
N ARG A 174 14.98 -18.96 -5.34
CA ARG A 174 15.02 -20.41 -5.60
C ARG A 174 15.63 -21.24 -4.47
N ASP A 175 16.15 -20.60 -3.43
CA ASP A 175 16.90 -21.25 -2.38
C ASP A 175 16.25 -20.96 -1.02
N THR A 176 15.35 -21.84 -0.61
CA THR A 176 14.66 -21.79 0.70
C THR A 176 15.60 -21.99 1.88
N SER A 177 16.90 -22.25 1.65
CA SER A 177 17.91 -22.39 2.69
C SER A 177 18.18 -21.08 3.47
N ALA A 178 17.87 -19.93 2.88
CA ALA A 178 17.99 -18.62 3.56
C ALA A 178 16.82 -18.30 4.51
N LEU A 179 15.70 -19.04 4.43
CA LEU A 179 14.59 -18.94 5.40
C LEU A 179 14.93 -19.58 6.76
N ASN A 180 16.09 -20.21 6.89
CA ASN A 180 16.61 -20.76 8.14
C ASN A 180 17.34 -19.72 9.02
N GLN A 181 17.45 -18.46 8.58
CA GLN A 181 17.67 -17.38 9.52
C GLN A 181 16.35 -17.15 10.25
N GLU A 182 16.38 -17.07 11.59
CA GLU A 182 15.25 -16.79 12.48
C GLU A 182 14.60 -15.45 12.14
N TYR A 183 13.93 -15.37 11.00
CA TYR A 183 13.03 -14.27 10.71
C TYR A 183 11.82 -14.46 11.62
N PRO A 184 11.28 -13.38 12.21
CA PRO A 184 10.03 -13.44 12.95
C PRO A 184 8.85 -13.59 11.95
N THR A 185 8.90 -14.64 11.13
CA THR A 185 7.90 -15.01 10.13
C THR A 185 6.53 -15.10 10.79
N THR A 186 6.46 -15.69 11.98
CA THR A 186 5.24 -15.80 12.80
C THR A 186 4.54 -14.46 12.95
N SER A 187 5.24 -13.41 13.37
CA SER A 187 4.62 -12.08 13.53
C SER A 187 4.21 -11.43 12.21
N ALA A 188 4.95 -11.64 11.11
CA ALA A 188 4.55 -11.13 9.80
C ALA A 188 3.25 -11.81 9.33
N PHE A 189 3.10 -13.12 9.54
CA PHE A 189 1.86 -13.85 9.27
C PHE A 189 0.71 -13.38 10.17
N GLU A 190 0.95 -13.12 11.45
CA GLU A 190 -0.07 -12.57 12.35
C GLU A 190 -0.54 -11.18 11.90
N HIS A 191 0.38 -10.29 11.53
CA HIS A 191 0.03 -8.96 11.02
C HIS A 191 -0.71 -9.04 9.68
N ALA A 192 -0.31 -9.96 8.80
CA ALA A 192 -0.91 -10.11 7.49
C ALA A 192 -2.38 -10.57 7.52
N LYS A 193 -2.84 -11.17 8.63
CA LYS A 193 -4.27 -11.46 8.85
C LYS A 193 -5.14 -10.20 8.85
N ASN A 194 -4.59 -9.05 9.23
CA ASN A 194 -5.33 -7.80 9.28
C ASN A 194 -5.41 -7.08 7.90
N ILE A 195 -4.69 -7.58 6.91
CA ILE A 195 -4.67 -6.98 5.56
C ILE A 195 -5.94 -7.38 4.83
N LYS A 196 -6.77 -6.39 4.54
CA LYS A 196 -8.07 -6.55 3.88
C LYS A 196 -8.00 -6.37 2.37
N TYR A 197 -7.12 -5.50 1.90
CA TYR A 197 -7.08 -5.11 0.48
C TYR A 197 -5.71 -5.38 -0.13
N VAL A 198 -5.67 -6.30 -1.08
CA VAL A 198 -4.45 -6.79 -1.70
C VAL A 198 -4.46 -6.50 -3.20
N TYR A 199 -3.39 -5.90 -3.70
CA TYR A 199 -3.23 -5.55 -5.10
C TYR A 199 -1.87 -6.07 -5.58
N LEU A 200 -1.88 -6.70 -6.75
CA LEU A 200 -0.69 -7.18 -7.45
C LEU A 200 -0.75 -6.72 -8.91
N ASP A 201 0.02 -5.68 -9.24
CA ASP A 201 -0.01 -5.05 -10.56
C ASP A 201 0.58 -5.95 -11.66
N THR A 202 1.39 -6.94 -11.30
CA THR A 202 1.97 -7.86 -12.28
C THR A 202 2.19 -9.23 -11.65
N ALA A 203 1.23 -10.13 -11.88
CA ALA A 203 1.40 -11.56 -11.64
C ALA A 203 2.02 -12.23 -12.88
N SER A 204 3.23 -12.75 -12.70
CA SER A 204 3.93 -13.54 -13.71
C SER A 204 3.58 -15.02 -13.63
N THR A 205 3.22 -15.51 -12.46
CA THR A 205 2.88 -16.91 -12.23
C THR A 205 1.67 -17.04 -11.30
N ILE A 206 0.99 -18.19 -11.36
CA ILE A 206 -0.09 -18.49 -10.41
C ILE A 206 0.44 -18.61 -8.96
N LYS A 207 1.74 -18.92 -8.77
CA LYS A 207 2.35 -19.01 -7.44
C LYS A 207 2.36 -17.66 -6.73
N ASP A 208 2.52 -16.56 -7.48
CA ASP A 208 2.49 -15.20 -6.93
C ASP A 208 1.14 -14.94 -6.24
N ILE A 209 0.06 -15.40 -6.88
CA ILE A 209 -1.32 -15.23 -6.42
C ILE A 209 -1.61 -16.15 -5.21
N TYR A 210 -1.21 -17.42 -5.29
CA TYR A 210 -1.35 -18.36 -4.17
C TYR A 210 -0.57 -17.96 -2.94
N PHE A 211 0.61 -17.37 -3.12
CA PHE A 211 1.37 -16.80 -2.00
C PHE A 211 0.57 -15.70 -1.31
N LEU A 212 0.01 -14.74 -2.05
CA LEU A 212 -0.79 -13.66 -1.47
C LEU A 212 -2.04 -14.18 -0.76
N MET A 213 -2.75 -15.13 -1.36
CA MET A 213 -3.90 -15.80 -0.74
C MET A 213 -3.52 -16.48 0.58
N SER A 214 -2.43 -17.25 0.59
CA SER A 214 -1.95 -17.92 1.80
C SER A 214 -1.45 -16.94 2.85
N PHE A 215 -0.91 -15.80 2.41
CA PHE A 215 -0.25 -14.83 3.28
C PHE A 215 -1.23 -13.82 3.89
N CYS A 216 -2.28 -13.43 3.17
CA CYS A 216 -3.35 -12.53 3.62
C CYS A 216 -4.68 -13.31 3.70
N PRO A 217 -4.86 -14.24 4.66
CA PRO A 217 -5.95 -15.21 4.62
C PRO A 217 -7.35 -14.61 4.80
N GLN A 218 -7.46 -13.46 5.45
CA GLN A 218 -8.72 -12.75 5.71
C GLN A 218 -8.93 -11.54 4.79
N MET A 219 -8.26 -11.52 3.63
CA MET A 219 -8.46 -10.43 2.67
C MET A 219 -9.91 -10.39 2.17
N GLU A 220 -10.45 -9.18 2.08
CA GLU A 220 -11.79 -8.88 1.59
C GLU A 220 -11.76 -8.53 0.09
N TYR A 221 -10.63 -8.04 -0.39
CA TYR A 221 -10.42 -7.62 -1.78
C TYR A 221 -9.08 -8.10 -2.33
N LEU A 222 -9.12 -8.67 -3.53
CA LEU A 222 -7.93 -9.02 -4.31
C LEU A 222 -8.03 -8.44 -5.72
N SER A 223 -7.05 -7.66 -6.14
CA SER A 223 -6.86 -7.24 -7.53
C SER A 223 -5.55 -7.74 -8.09
N VAL A 224 -5.58 -8.39 -9.25
CA VAL A 224 -4.39 -8.92 -9.91
C VAL A 224 -4.40 -8.63 -11.40
N GLU A 225 -3.29 -8.12 -11.95
CA GLU A 225 -3.04 -8.11 -13.40
C GLU A 225 -2.22 -9.34 -13.83
N CYS A 226 -2.83 -10.17 -14.66
CA CYS A 226 -2.26 -11.41 -15.18
C CYS A 226 -1.63 -11.18 -16.55
N ILE A 227 -0.29 -11.13 -16.63
CA ILE A 227 0.42 -10.74 -17.88
C ILE A 227 0.79 -11.91 -18.82
N LYS A 228 0.62 -13.18 -18.41
CA LYS A 228 1.09 -14.38 -19.18
C LYS A 228 0.02 -15.43 -19.51
N ASN A 229 -1.22 -15.03 -19.84
CA ASN A 229 -2.33 -15.98 -20.04
C ASN A 229 -2.43 -17.00 -18.89
N ILE A 230 -2.30 -16.51 -17.65
CA ILE A 230 -2.43 -17.36 -16.45
C ILE A 230 -3.82 -17.99 -16.49
N ASN A 231 -3.91 -19.32 -16.41
CA ASN A 231 -5.19 -19.98 -16.25
C ASN A 231 -5.77 -19.57 -14.89
N ILE A 232 -6.94 -18.93 -14.92
CA ILE A 232 -7.60 -18.40 -13.73
C ILE A 232 -8.50 -19.43 -13.04
N GLU A 233 -8.85 -20.54 -13.70
CA GLU A 233 -9.65 -21.61 -13.11
C GLU A 233 -9.08 -22.11 -11.77
N PRO A 234 -7.78 -22.43 -11.63
CA PRO A 234 -7.25 -22.90 -10.36
C PRO A 234 -7.28 -21.82 -9.26
N ILE A 235 -7.22 -20.54 -9.65
CA ILE A 235 -7.37 -19.40 -8.73
C ILE A 235 -8.80 -19.39 -8.15
N LEU A 236 -9.81 -19.54 -9.01
CA LEU A 236 -11.21 -19.56 -8.57
C LEU A 236 -11.53 -20.78 -7.70
N LYS A 237 -10.94 -21.94 -8.02
CA LYS A 237 -11.02 -23.15 -7.18
C LYS A 237 -10.43 -22.93 -5.79
N GLU A 238 -9.24 -22.35 -5.71
CA GLU A 238 -8.57 -22.03 -4.44
C GLU A 238 -9.40 -21.06 -3.59
N ILE A 239 -9.95 -20.00 -4.20
CA ILE A 239 -10.82 -19.05 -3.50
C ILE A 239 -12.05 -19.75 -2.95
N ASN A 240 -12.74 -20.54 -3.79
CA ASN A 240 -13.95 -21.25 -3.39
C ASN A 240 -13.71 -22.23 -2.23
N GLN A 241 -12.50 -22.79 -2.13
CA GLN A 241 -12.14 -23.76 -1.09
C GLN A 241 -11.67 -23.10 0.22
N LYS A 242 -10.95 -21.97 0.15
CA LYS A 242 -10.21 -21.44 1.31
C LYS A 242 -10.53 -20.00 1.69
N HIS A 243 -11.05 -19.20 0.77
CA HIS A 243 -11.23 -17.76 0.97
C HIS A 243 -12.67 -17.29 0.75
N TYR A 244 -13.59 -18.21 0.46
CA TYR A 244 -14.98 -17.91 0.12
C TYR A 244 -15.70 -17.02 1.16
N GLU A 245 -15.42 -17.24 2.44
CA GLU A 245 -16.08 -16.53 3.55
C GLU A 245 -15.60 -15.08 3.72
N TYR A 246 -14.37 -14.77 3.32
CA TYR A 246 -13.72 -13.48 3.58
C TYR A 246 -13.64 -12.61 2.33
N LEU A 247 -13.29 -13.21 1.19
CA LEU A 247 -13.18 -12.48 -0.04
C LEU A 247 -14.59 -12.03 -0.47
N HIS A 248 -14.75 -10.74 -0.71
CA HIS A 248 -16.01 -10.15 -1.17
C HIS A 248 -15.89 -9.62 -2.59
N LEU A 249 -14.68 -9.30 -3.03
CA LEU A 249 -14.45 -8.75 -4.35
C LEU A 249 -13.12 -9.22 -4.92
N LEU A 250 -13.20 -9.87 -6.08
CA LEU A 250 -12.05 -10.26 -6.88
C LEU A 250 -12.04 -9.46 -8.19
N CYS A 251 -10.90 -8.86 -8.50
CA CYS A 251 -10.67 -8.17 -9.76
C CYS A 251 -9.48 -8.83 -10.48
N ILE A 252 -9.73 -9.42 -11.65
CA ILE A 252 -8.67 -9.97 -12.49
C ILE A 252 -8.58 -9.13 -13.76
N PHE A 253 -7.42 -8.52 -13.98
CA PHE A 253 -7.11 -7.83 -15.22
C PHE A 253 -6.40 -8.77 -16.19
N ILE A 254 -6.98 -8.93 -17.37
CA ILE A 254 -6.48 -9.80 -18.44
C ILE A 254 -6.58 -9.01 -19.74
N ARG A 255 -5.43 -8.64 -20.32
CA ARG A 255 -5.38 -7.81 -21.54
C ARG A 255 -6.09 -8.45 -22.74
N THR A 256 -6.14 -9.78 -22.76
CA THR A 256 -6.76 -10.59 -23.80
C THR A 256 -8.21 -10.99 -23.50
N ALA A 257 -8.80 -10.51 -22.39
CA ALA A 257 -10.19 -10.84 -22.05
C ALA A 257 -11.17 -10.30 -23.10
N ASP A 258 -11.98 -11.21 -23.63
CA ASP A 258 -13.07 -10.95 -24.55
C ASP A 258 -14.39 -11.54 -24.01
N ASP A 259 -15.48 -11.39 -24.76
CA ASP A 259 -16.79 -11.87 -24.34
C ASP A 259 -16.90 -13.40 -24.39
N GLN A 260 -16.08 -14.06 -25.21
CA GLN A 260 -16.02 -15.52 -25.27
C GLN A 260 -15.40 -16.08 -23.99
N MET A 261 -14.33 -15.48 -23.50
CA MET A 261 -13.71 -15.83 -22.22
C MET A 261 -14.71 -15.67 -21.07
N ILE A 262 -15.51 -14.60 -21.05
CA ILE A 262 -16.55 -14.41 -20.03
C ILE A 262 -17.61 -15.50 -20.09
N LYS A 263 -18.04 -15.93 -21.29
CA LYS A 263 -18.98 -17.05 -21.44
C LYS A 263 -18.40 -18.36 -20.93
N GLN A 264 -17.14 -18.64 -21.25
CA GLN A 264 -16.42 -19.82 -20.77
C GLN A 264 -16.30 -19.82 -19.24
N LEU A 265 -16.00 -18.67 -18.64
CA LEU A 265 -15.92 -18.53 -17.19
C LEU A 265 -17.26 -18.75 -16.51
N ASN A 266 -18.35 -18.18 -17.05
CA ASN A 266 -19.70 -18.40 -16.53
C ASN A 266 -20.09 -19.88 -16.60
N GLN A 267 -19.80 -20.55 -17.72
CA GLN A 267 -20.09 -21.96 -17.90
C GLN A 267 -19.33 -22.82 -16.88
N MET A 268 -18.03 -22.56 -16.71
CA MET A 268 -17.18 -23.25 -15.73
C MET A 268 -17.66 -23.01 -14.29
N ILE A 269 -18.00 -21.77 -13.93
CA ILE A 269 -18.55 -21.43 -12.61
C ILE A 269 -19.84 -22.20 -12.33
N TYR A 270 -20.73 -22.29 -13.32
CA TYR A 270 -21.98 -23.03 -13.20
C TYR A 270 -21.74 -24.55 -13.07
N ASP A 271 -20.93 -25.12 -13.97
CA ASP A 271 -20.66 -26.56 -14.04
C ASP A 271 -19.91 -27.07 -12.81
N GLU A 272 -18.92 -26.29 -12.33
CA GLU A 272 -18.08 -26.65 -11.19
C GLU A 272 -18.60 -26.08 -9.85
N LYS A 273 -19.71 -25.33 -9.87
CA LYS A 273 -20.32 -24.70 -8.69
C LYS A 273 -19.34 -23.82 -7.90
N LEU A 274 -18.57 -23.00 -8.61
CA LEU A 274 -17.59 -22.08 -8.01
C LEU A 274 -18.22 -20.71 -7.79
N LEU A 275 -17.97 -20.06 -6.65
CA LEU A 275 -18.33 -18.65 -6.43
C LEU A 275 -19.83 -18.35 -6.72
N LEU A 276 -20.74 -19.24 -6.31
CA LEU A 276 -22.15 -19.17 -6.70
C LEU A 276 -22.86 -17.87 -6.27
N ASP A 277 -22.40 -17.25 -5.18
CA ASP A 277 -22.95 -15.99 -4.68
C ASP A 277 -22.37 -14.76 -5.39
N TYR A 278 -21.40 -14.95 -6.29
CA TYR A 278 -20.74 -13.86 -7.02
C TYR A 278 -21.41 -13.60 -8.38
N THR A 279 -21.51 -12.32 -8.69
CA THR A 279 -21.86 -11.76 -9.99
C THR A 279 -20.59 -11.44 -10.79
N ILE A 280 -20.56 -11.84 -12.06
CA ILE A 280 -19.43 -11.56 -12.95
C ILE A 280 -19.74 -10.32 -13.79
N GLN A 281 -18.88 -9.30 -13.69
CA GLN A 281 -18.97 -8.09 -14.50
C GLN A 281 -17.65 -7.81 -15.20
N ARG A 282 -17.69 -7.68 -16.54
CA ARG A 282 -16.53 -7.22 -17.31
C ARG A 282 -16.60 -5.70 -17.53
N GLN A 283 -15.50 -5.01 -17.26
CA GLN A 283 -15.29 -3.61 -17.65
C GLN A 283 -13.95 -3.46 -18.37
N ARG A 284 -14.01 -3.36 -19.71
CA ARG A 284 -12.83 -3.38 -20.59
C ARG A 284 -12.02 -4.67 -20.41
N TYR A 285 -10.85 -4.59 -19.78
CA TYR A 285 -9.93 -5.70 -19.52
C TYR A 285 -10.01 -6.22 -18.07
N HIS A 286 -10.85 -5.61 -17.23
CA HIS A 286 -11.07 -6.05 -15.85
C HIS A 286 -12.28 -6.96 -15.79
N ILE A 287 -12.13 -8.10 -15.13
CA ILE A 287 -13.18 -9.05 -14.80
C ILE A 287 -13.38 -8.95 -13.29
N TYR A 288 -14.54 -8.47 -12.88
CA TYR A 288 -14.94 -8.36 -11.48
C TYR A 288 -15.85 -9.52 -11.12
N PHE A 289 -15.59 -10.11 -9.96
CA PHE A 289 -16.48 -11.03 -9.27
C PHE A 289 -16.92 -10.31 -7.99
N LYS A 290 -18.22 -10.05 -7.83
CA LYS A 290 -18.83 -9.27 -6.73
C LYS A 290 -20.02 -9.97 -6.11
#